data_AF-A0A957HM08-F1
#
_entry.id   AF-A0A957HM08-F1
#
_cell.length_a   1.000
_cell.length_b   1.000
_cell.length_c   1.000
_cell.angle_alpha   90.00
_cell.angle_beta   90.00
_cell.angle_gamma   90.00
#
_symmetry.space_group_name_H-M   'P 1'
#
loop_
_entity.id
_entity.type
_entity.pdbx_description
1 polymer ?
#
loop_
_entity_poly.entity_id
_entity_poly.type
_entity_poly.pdbx_seq_one_letter_code
_entity_poly.pdbx_strand_id
1 'polypeptide(L)' 'EDVPGGATAFMMQEVLEKQGGFQWLDSDPRTLAAGEHRPSYGSDGGYFSKPSTEQLFELVYDMMNEVDPTNFPIFFK' A
#
# COMPACT_ATOMS: atom_id res chain seq x y z
N GLU A 1 8.32 -12.02 2.36
CA GLU A 1 9.52 -11.26 1.98
C GLU A 1 10.60 -11.59 3.00
N ASP A 2 11.87 -11.71 2.60
CA ASP A 2 12.93 -12.02 3.56
C ASP A 2 13.17 -10.86 4.55
N VAL A 3 12.87 -9.63 4.12
CA VAL A 3 12.79 -8.42 4.96
C VAL A 3 11.54 -7.63 4.59
N PRO A 4 10.86 -6.98 5.54
CA PRO A 4 9.66 -6.19 5.27
C PRO A 4 9.96 -4.99 4.35
N GLY A 5 9.25 -4.90 3.22
CA GLY A 5 9.24 -3.72 2.35
C GLY A 5 10.43 -3.55 1.41
N GLY A 6 11.36 -4.50 1.31
CA GLY A 6 12.55 -4.43 0.44
C GLY A 6 12.24 -4.24 -1.05
N ALA A 7 11.30 -5.01 -1.61
CA ALA A 7 10.88 -4.87 -3.01
C ALA A 7 10.22 -3.51 -3.27
N THR A 8 9.39 -3.05 -2.32
CA THR A 8 8.71 -1.76 -2.46
C THR A 8 9.65 -0.57 -2.26
N ALA A 9 10.64 -0.71 -1.38
CA ALA A 9 11.71 0.29 -1.23
C ALA A 9 12.50 0.46 -2.53
N PHE A 10 12.84 -0.64 -3.21
CA PHE A 10 13.47 -0.57 -4.52
C PHE A 10 12.60 0.15 -5.55
N MET A 11 11.30 -0.20 -5.63
CA MET A 11 10.37 0.47 -6.56
C MET A 11 10.22 1.96 -6.26
N MET A 12 10.14 2.35 -4.98
CA MET A 12 10.08 3.76 -4.58
C MET A 12 11.35 4.51 -4.95
N GLN A 13 12.52 3.90 -4.79
CA GLN A 13 13.78 4.52 -5.20
C GLN A 13 13.81 4.80 -6.72
N GLU A 14 13.40 3.83 -7.54
CA GLU A 14 13.36 4.01 -9.00
C GLU A 14 12.42 5.15 -9.41
N VAL A 15 11.21 5.20 -8.86
CA VAL A 15 10.19 6.17 -9.25
C VAL A 15 10.46 7.56 -8.67
N LEU A 16 10.78 7.66 -7.39
CA LEU A 16 10.92 8.95 -6.72
C LEU A 16 12.28 9.59 -6.99
N GLU A 17 13.37 8.83 -6.89
CA GLU A 17 14.73 9.39 -7.02
C GLU A 17 15.19 9.41 -8.47
N LYS A 18 15.15 8.27 -9.18
CA LYS A 18 15.72 8.19 -10.53
C LYS A 18 14.86 8.83 -11.59
N GLN A 19 13.53 8.71 -11.47
CA GLN A 19 12.58 9.29 -12.43
C GLN A 19 12.05 10.67 -12.00
N GLY A 20 12.38 11.13 -10.78
CA GLY A 20 11.94 12.43 -10.28
C GLY A 20 10.42 12.52 -10.10
N GLY A 21 9.78 11.40 -9.72
CA GLY A 21 8.33 11.26 -9.57
C GLY A 21 7.72 12.13 -8.48
N PHE A 22 8.51 12.54 -7.47
CA PHE A 22 8.04 13.27 -6.29
C PHE A 22 7.23 14.54 -6.62
N GLN A 23 7.65 15.29 -7.64
CA GLN A 23 6.98 16.53 -8.05
C GLN A 23 5.57 16.35 -8.65
N TRP A 24 5.19 15.11 -8.96
CA TRP A 24 3.91 14.75 -9.57
C TRP A 24 2.94 14.09 -8.59
N LEU A 25 3.34 13.96 -7.32
CA LEU A 25 2.53 13.32 -6.30
C LEU A 25 1.69 14.36 -5.55
N ASP A 26 0.37 14.12 -5.53
CA ASP A 26 -0.57 14.89 -4.73
C ASP A 26 -0.67 14.38 -3.27
N SER A 27 -0.10 13.20 -3.00
CA SER A 27 -0.04 12.57 -1.67
C SER A 27 1.22 11.72 -1.52
N ASP A 28 1.62 11.49 -0.27
CA ASP A 28 2.76 10.63 0.03
C ASP A 28 2.52 9.19 -0.47
N PRO A 29 3.54 8.55 -1.07
CA PRO A 29 3.41 7.18 -1.55
C PRO A 29 3.21 6.21 -0.37
N ARG A 30 2.29 5.25 -0.55
CA ARG A 30 1.94 4.27 0.48
C ARG A 30 2.42 2.88 0.09
N THR A 31 2.92 2.14 1.08
CA THR A 31 3.35 0.75 0.97
C THR A 31 2.30 -0.18 1.54
N LEU A 32 1.85 -1.16 0.74
CA LEU A 32 1.00 -2.25 1.20
C LEU A 32 1.76 -3.57 1.04
N ALA A 33 2.28 -4.11 2.14
CA ALA A 33 3.06 -5.34 2.17
C ALA A 33 2.35 -6.42 2.99
N ALA A 34 2.73 -7.68 2.76
CA ALA A 34 2.37 -8.80 3.62
C ALA A 34 2.84 -8.54 5.07
N GLY A 35 2.10 -9.04 6.05
CA GLY A 35 2.45 -8.89 7.46
C GLY A 35 3.82 -9.50 7.79
N GLU A 36 4.48 -8.95 8.82
CA GLU A 36 5.77 -9.47 9.30
C GLU A 36 5.59 -10.78 10.09
N HIS A 37 5.33 -11.88 9.38
CA HIS A 37 5.29 -13.20 10.01
C HIS A 37 5.86 -14.27 9.07
N ARG A 38 6.21 -15.43 9.64
CA ARG A 38 6.69 -16.57 8.85
C ARG A 38 5.60 -17.04 7.88
N PRO A 39 5.94 -17.45 6.65
CA PRO A 39 4.96 -17.97 5.70
C PRO A 39 4.11 -19.05 6.36
N SER A 40 2.79 -18.86 6.32
CA SER A 40 1.88 -19.81 6.93
C SER A 40 1.93 -21.16 6.19
N TYR A 41 1.91 -22.26 6.93
CA TYR A 41 1.72 -23.59 6.35
C TYR A 41 0.22 -23.84 6.15
N GLY A 42 -0.23 -23.99 4.91
CA GLY A 42 -1.63 -24.24 4.56
C GLY A 42 -2.34 -23.06 3.88
N SER A 43 -3.48 -23.34 3.23
CA SER A 43 -4.25 -22.36 2.45
C SER A 43 -4.84 -21.23 3.30
N ASP A 44 -5.18 -21.53 4.56
CA ASP A 44 -5.89 -20.61 5.45
C ASP A 44 -5.00 -19.45 5.93
N GLY A 45 -3.72 -19.71 6.16
CA GLY A 45 -2.82 -18.65 6.56
C GLY A 45 -2.49 -17.67 5.43
N GLY A 46 -2.72 -18.03 4.17
CA GLY A 46 -2.62 -17.09 3.04
C GLY A 46 -3.56 -15.89 3.19
N TYR A 47 -4.71 -16.07 3.85
CA TYR A 47 -5.67 -15.00 4.14
C TYR A 47 -5.13 -14.00 5.17
N PHE A 48 -4.45 -14.47 6.20
CA PHE A 48 -3.84 -13.62 7.23
C PHE A 48 -2.50 -13.01 6.80
N SER A 49 -1.87 -13.62 5.81
CA SER A 49 -0.50 -13.25 5.41
C SER A 49 -0.44 -12.20 4.31
N LYS A 50 -1.42 -12.23 3.41
CA LYS A 50 -1.43 -11.37 2.23
C LYS A 50 -2.32 -10.16 2.50
N PRO A 51 -1.96 -8.99 1.98
CA PRO A 51 -2.88 -7.87 2.00
C PRO A 51 -4.18 -8.27 1.28
N SER A 52 -5.31 -7.91 1.87
CA SER A 52 -6.63 -8.21 1.32
C SER A 52 -7.07 -7.14 0.31
N THR A 53 -8.07 -7.48 -0.51
CA THR A 53 -8.68 -6.55 -1.47
C THR A 53 -9.34 -5.35 -0.78
N GLU A 54 -9.89 -5.58 0.41
CA GLU A 54 -10.53 -4.57 1.24
C GLU A 54 -9.49 -3.58 1.76
N GLN A 55 -8.35 -4.06 2.29
CA GLN A 55 -7.25 -3.19 2.74
C GLN A 55 -6.69 -2.34 1.60
N LEU A 56 -6.60 -2.91 0.39
CA LEU A 56 -6.19 -2.15 -0.79
C LEU A 56 -7.20 -1.06 -1.14
N PHE A 57 -8.50 -1.40 -1.12
CA PHE A 57 -9.57 -0.46 -1.39
C PHE A 57 -9.58 0.70 -0.38
N GLU A 58 -9.53 0.39 0.92
CA GLU A 58 -9.53 1.38 2.00
C GLU A 58 -8.34 2.33 1.85
N LEU A 59 -7.14 1.80 1.64
CA LEU A 59 -5.93 2.61 1.49
C LEU A 59 -5.97 3.55 0.27
N VAL A 60 -6.47 3.06 -0.87
CA VAL A 60 -6.65 3.90 -2.07
C VAL A 60 -7.74 4.95 -1.84
N TYR A 61 -8.86 4.57 -1.24
CA TYR A 61 -9.97 5.49 -0.99
C TYR A 61 -9.58 6.59 0.00
N ASP A 62 -8.82 6.25 1.03
CA ASP A 62 -8.27 7.22 1.98
C ASP A 62 -7.35 8.23 1.29
N MET A 63 -6.49 7.79 0.37
CA MET A 63 -5.65 8.70 -0.43
C MET A 63 -6.50 9.62 -1.33
N MET A 64 -7.56 9.10 -1.93
CA MET A 64 -8.47 9.93 -2.75
C MET A 64 -9.25 10.92 -1.88
N ASN A 65 -9.68 10.51 -0.68
CA ASN A 65 -10.34 11.39 0.30
C ASN A 65 -9.39 12.50 0.79
N GLU A 66 -8.10 12.20 0.99
CA GLU A 66 -7.09 13.17 1.41
C GLU A 66 -6.97 14.33 0.41
N VAL A 67 -6.98 14.02 -0.90
CA VAL A 67 -6.87 15.00 -1.98
C VAL A 67 -8.20 15.70 -2.29
N ASP A 68 -9.31 14.96 -2.31
CA ASP A 68 -10.63 15.48 -2.65
C ASP A 68 -11.73 14.87 -1.77
N PRO A 69 -11.92 15.38 -0.55
CA PRO A 69 -12.90 14.82 0.40
C PRO A 69 -14.35 15.08 -0.02
N THR A 70 -14.58 16.00 -0.96
CA THR A 70 -15.95 16.34 -1.41
C THR A 70 -16.46 15.28 -2.36
N ASN A 71 -15.63 14.83 -3.31
CA ASN A 71 -15.99 13.76 -4.24
C ASN A 71 -15.77 12.36 -3.66
N PHE A 72 -14.88 12.22 -2.66
CA PHE A 72 -14.57 10.94 -2.01
C PHE A 72 -14.85 10.96 -0.50
N PRO A 73 -16.10 11.17 -0.03
CA PRO A 73 -16.39 11.22 1.41
C PRO A 73 -16.28 9.83 2.07
N ILE A 74 -15.64 9.77 3.25
CA ILE A 74 -15.53 8.52 4.03
C ILE A 74 -16.91 8.02 4.46
N PHE A 75 -17.22 6.76 4.12
CA PHE A 75 -18.48 6.10 4.44
C PHE A 75 -18.32 4.75 5.16
N PHE A 76 -17.08 4.31 5.38
CA PHE A 76 -16.72 3.06 6.05
C PHE A 76 -15.73 3.35 7.19
N LYS A 77 -15.71 2.47 8.19
CA LYS A 77 -14.64 2.39 9.19
C LYS A 77 -14.64 1.05 9.90
#